data_AF-A0AAQ3PAL3-F1
#
_entry.id   AF-A0AAQ3PAL3-F1
#
_cell.length_a   1.000
_cell.length_b   1.000
_cell.length_c   1.000
_cell.angle_alpha   90.00
_cell.angle_beta   90.00
_cell.angle_gamma   90.00
#
_symmetry.space_group_name_H-M   'P 1'
#
loop_
_entity.id
_entity.type
_entity.pdbx_description
1 polymer ?
#
loop_
_entity_poly.entity_id
_entity_poly.type
_entity_poly.pdbx_seq_one_letter_code
_entity_poly.pdbx_strand_id
1 'polypeptide(L)'
;MDNTHSKQRIEETVRRILQESNMDEVTESKIRKQASEELGLNPSQPQFRAFVKQVVGAFLQEKQQEIEEQQQQQEENDEGEVEEGQGESKGKEYDNEGNLIICKLSEKRRVSIQDFRGKTLISIREYYNKGGQELPSNKGISLTEEQWSIFKNNVPAIEKAIKKMESR
;
A
#
# COMPACT_ATOMS: atom_id res chain seq x y z
N MET A 1 -9.59 -20.25 42.53
CA MET A 1 -8.66 -19.77 41.48
C MET A 1 -9.07 -18.35 41.16
N ASP A 2 -8.16 -17.40 41.28
CA ASP A 2 -8.46 -15.97 41.13
C ASP A 2 -9.05 -15.69 39.74
N ASN A 3 -10.15 -14.92 39.72
CA ASN A 3 -10.88 -14.57 38.51
C ASN A 3 -9.96 -13.86 37.49
N THR A 4 -9.00 -13.08 37.98
CA THR A 4 -8.00 -12.36 37.18
C THR A 4 -7.03 -13.30 36.46
N HIS A 5 -6.49 -14.30 37.17
CA HIS A 5 -5.56 -15.28 36.59
C HIS A 5 -6.25 -16.20 35.57
N SER A 6 -7.56 -16.42 35.74
CA SER A 6 -8.36 -17.17 34.77
C SER A 6 -8.57 -16.37 33.50
N LYS A 7 -8.87 -15.06 33.60
CA LYS A 7 -9.02 -14.15 32.45
C LYS A 7 -7.75 -14.02 31.62
N GLN A 8 -6.59 -13.85 32.26
CA GLN A 8 -5.30 -13.75 31.56
C GLN A 8 -5.00 -14.99 30.72
N ARG A 9 -5.18 -16.19 31.30
CA ARG A 9 -5.00 -17.45 30.57
C ARG A 9 -5.95 -17.59 29.37
N ILE A 10 -7.19 -17.11 29.51
CA ILE A 10 -8.16 -17.11 28.42
C ILE A 10 -7.73 -16.17 27.30
N GLU A 11 -7.29 -14.97 27.65
CA GLU A 11 -6.82 -13.98 26.68
C GLU A 11 -5.61 -14.49 25.89
N GLU A 12 -4.58 -15.01 26.57
CA GLU A 12 -3.38 -15.56 25.94
C GLU A 12 -3.73 -16.69 24.95
N THR A 13 -4.60 -17.61 25.38
CA THR A 13 -5.01 -18.75 24.56
C THR A 13 -5.81 -18.31 23.33
N VAL A 14 -6.75 -17.37 23.51
CA VAL A 14 -7.58 -16.84 22.40
C VAL A 14 -6.72 -16.08 21.40
N ARG A 15 -5.79 -15.22 21.86
CA ARG A 15 -4.86 -14.48 21.01
C ARG A 15 -3.95 -15.43 20.22
N ARG A 16 -3.45 -16.49 20.84
CA ARG A 16 -2.63 -17.50 20.17
C ARG A 16 -3.40 -18.22 19.05
N ILE A 17 -4.63 -18.66 19.32
CA ILE A 17 -5.50 -19.30 18.31
C ILE A 17 -5.77 -18.34 17.15
N LEU A 18 -6.02 -17.06 17.44
CA LEU A 18 -6.25 -16.02 16.43
C LEU A 18 -5.00 -15.74 15.56
N GLN A 19 -3.79 -15.87 16.10
CA GLN A 19 -2.54 -15.70 15.35
C GLN A 19 -2.21 -16.90 14.46
N GLU A 20 -2.50 -18.11 14.93
CA GLU A 20 -2.19 -19.36 14.20
C GLU A 20 -3.24 -19.72 13.14
N SER A 21 -4.44 -19.15 13.24
CA SER A 21 -5.56 -19.50 12.35
C SER A 21 -5.72 -18.51 11.20
N ASN A 22 -6.19 -19.00 10.05
CA ASN A 22 -6.51 -18.16 8.90
C ASN A 22 -7.76 -17.28 9.19
N MET A 23 -7.61 -15.95 9.12
CA MET A 23 -8.62 -14.96 9.54
C MET A 23 -9.94 -15.05 8.75
N ASP A 24 -9.92 -15.61 7.54
CA ASP A 24 -11.09 -15.71 6.66
C ASP A 24 -12.08 -16.82 7.06
N GLU A 25 -11.64 -17.82 7.84
CA GLU A 25 -12.45 -19.02 8.13
C GLU A 25 -12.90 -19.15 9.59
N VAL A 26 -12.40 -18.26 10.46
CA VAL A 26 -12.50 -18.40 11.92
C VAL A 26 -13.63 -17.52 12.45
N THR A 27 -14.61 -18.15 13.09
CA THR A 27 -15.72 -17.44 13.75
C THR A 27 -15.53 -17.44 15.27
N GLU A 28 -16.11 -16.46 15.97
CA GLU A 28 -16.10 -16.37 17.45
C GLU A 28 -16.52 -17.70 18.11
N SER A 29 -17.46 -18.42 17.50
CA SER A 29 -17.94 -19.72 17.98
C SER A 29 -16.86 -20.81 17.92
N LYS A 30 -16.07 -20.85 16.83
CA LYS A 30 -14.95 -21.80 16.67
C LYS A 30 -13.84 -21.48 17.67
N ILE A 31 -13.48 -20.20 17.81
CA ILE A 31 -12.44 -19.73 18.75
C ILE A 31 -12.83 -20.10 20.18
N ARG A 32 -14.07 -19.83 20.58
CA ARG A 32 -14.57 -20.14 21.91
C ARG A 32 -14.53 -21.64 22.20
N LYS A 33 -14.85 -22.47 21.20
CA LYS A 33 -14.79 -23.94 21.32
C LYS A 33 -13.35 -24.42 21.51
N GLN A 34 -12.43 -23.99 20.66
CA GLN A 34 -11.01 -24.37 20.75
C GLN A 34 -10.37 -23.89 22.06
N ALA A 35 -10.56 -22.62 22.44
CA ALA A 35 -10.03 -22.08 23.69
C ALA A 35 -10.60 -22.81 24.92
N SER A 36 -11.86 -23.26 24.86
CA SER A 36 -12.48 -24.02 25.95
C SER A 36 -11.93 -25.44 26.09
N GLU A 37 -11.61 -26.10 24.97
CA GLU A 37 -11.01 -27.43 24.93
C GLU A 37 -9.59 -27.42 25.52
N GLU A 38 -8.81 -26.39 25.20
CA GLU A 38 -7.44 -26.25 25.72
C GLU A 38 -7.36 -25.85 27.20
N LEU A 39 -8.29 -25.02 27.67
CA LEU A 39 -8.30 -24.53 29.05
C LEU A 39 -9.10 -25.44 30.00
N GLY A 40 -9.81 -26.44 29.48
CA GLY A 40 -10.74 -27.26 30.25
C GLY A 40 -11.88 -26.45 30.87
N LEU A 41 -12.29 -25.36 30.21
CA LEU A 41 -13.32 -24.43 30.70
C LEU A 41 -14.63 -24.63 29.94
N ASN A 42 -15.75 -24.20 30.53
CA ASN A 42 -17.05 -24.34 29.88
C ASN A 42 -17.34 -23.14 28.94
N PRO A 43 -17.46 -23.36 27.61
CA PRO A 43 -17.66 -22.29 26.63
C PRO A 43 -19.03 -21.62 26.71
N SER A 44 -20.02 -22.24 27.38
CA SER A 44 -21.38 -21.72 27.49
C SER A 44 -21.58 -20.74 28.64
N GLN A 45 -20.55 -20.50 29.47
CA GLN A 45 -20.65 -19.53 30.55
C GLN A 45 -20.79 -18.10 30.00
N PRO A 46 -21.78 -17.31 30.46
CA PRO A 46 -22.00 -15.95 29.98
C PRO A 46 -20.77 -15.04 30.13
N GLN A 47 -20.06 -15.17 31.25
CA GLN A 47 -18.84 -14.42 31.54
C GLN A 47 -17.68 -14.76 30.58
N PHE A 48 -17.54 -16.03 30.20
CA PHE A 48 -16.51 -16.50 29.26
C PHE A 48 -16.82 -16.03 27.85
N ARG A 49 -18.09 -16.15 27.42
CA ARG A 49 -18.54 -15.69 26.11
C ARG A 49 -18.32 -14.18 25.92
N ALA A 50 -18.71 -13.37 26.89
CA ALA A 50 -18.52 -11.92 26.82
C ALA A 50 -17.02 -11.55 26.76
N PHE A 51 -16.20 -12.24 27.55
CA PHE A 51 -14.76 -11.99 27.60
C PHE A 51 -14.05 -12.40 26.31
N VAL A 52 -14.33 -13.58 25.76
CA VAL A 52 -13.76 -14.03 24.46
C VAL A 52 -14.16 -13.06 23.34
N LYS A 53 -15.42 -12.61 23.30
CA LYS A 53 -15.88 -11.62 22.32
C LYS A 53 -15.10 -10.30 22.42
N GLN A 54 -14.83 -9.84 23.65
CA GLN A 54 -14.04 -8.64 23.88
C GLN A 54 -12.59 -8.82 23.37
N VAL A 55 -11.96 -9.95 23.65
CA VAL A 55 -10.58 -10.24 23.21
C VAL A 55 -10.49 -10.33 21.69
N VAL A 56 -11.44 -11.02 21.04
CA VAL A 56 -11.50 -11.12 19.57
C VAL A 56 -11.70 -9.73 18.94
N GLY A 57 -12.61 -8.92 19.48
CA GLY A 57 -12.84 -7.56 19.00
C GLY A 57 -11.60 -6.66 19.11
N ALA A 58 -10.90 -6.72 20.25
CA ALA A 58 -9.66 -5.98 20.46
C ALA A 58 -8.56 -6.41 19.48
N PHE A 59 -8.41 -7.73 19.25
CA PHE A 59 -7.44 -8.26 18.30
C PHE A 59 -7.73 -7.84 16.85
N LEU A 60 -9.00 -7.86 16.43
CA LEU A 60 -9.39 -7.41 15.09
C LEU A 60 -9.13 -5.92 14.88
N GLN A 61 -9.40 -5.10 15.90
CA GLN A 61 -9.12 -3.67 15.86
C GLN A 61 -7.61 -3.39 15.81
N GLU A 62 -6.82 -4.10 16.62
CA GLU A 62 -5.35 -4.03 16.60
C GLU A 62 -4.80 -4.42 15.22
N LYS A 63 -5.32 -5.51 14.61
CA LYS A 63 -4.92 -5.90 13.25
C LYS A 63 -5.32 -4.90 12.18
N GLN A 64 -6.49 -4.28 12.30
CA GLN A 64 -6.93 -3.23 11.39
C GLN A 64 -6.02 -2.00 11.50
N GLN A 65 -5.64 -1.62 12.72
CA GLN A 65 -4.70 -0.52 12.97
C GLN A 65 -3.29 -0.85 12.45
N GLU A 66 -2.79 -2.06 12.66
CA GLU A 66 -1.49 -2.49 12.08
C GLU A 66 -1.50 -2.43 10.55
N ILE A 67 -2.60 -2.79 9.90
CA ILE A 67 -2.76 -2.70 8.43
C ILE A 67 -2.81 -1.22 8.00
N GLU A 68 -3.53 -0.37 8.72
CA GLU A 68 -3.60 1.07 8.45
C GLU A 68 -2.25 1.77 8.66
N GLU A 69 -1.52 1.42 9.72
CA GLU A 69 -0.17 1.90 9.98
C GLU A 69 0.83 1.40 8.95
N GLN A 70 0.73 0.15 8.49
CA GLN A 70 1.56 -0.38 7.40
C GLN A 70 1.24 0.30 6.07
N GLN A 71 -0.04 0.61 5.78
CA GLN A 71 -0.43 1.37 4.60
C GLN A 71 0.07 2.82 4.67
N GLN A 72 -0.05 3.48 5.83
CA GLN A 72 0.48 4.83 6.04
C GLN A 72 2.01 4.87 5.97
N GLN A 73 2.72 3.88 6.52
CA GLN A 73 4.18 3.78 6.39
C GLN A 73 4.61 3.42 4.97
N GLN A 74 3.79 2.71 4.20
CA GLN A 74 4.06 2.43 2.80
C GLN A 74 3.80 3.68 1.93
N GLU A 75 2.80 4.50 2.28
CA GLU A 75 2.58 5.83 1.68
C GLU A 75 3.69 6.83 2.08
N GLU A 76 4.14 6.86 3.34
CA GLU A 76 5.26 7.71 3.80
C GLU A 76 6.61 7.25 3.23
N ASN A 77 6.85 5.95 3.03
CA ASN A 77 8.08 5.49 2.36
C ASN A 77 8.06 5.70 0.84
N ASP A 78 6.88 5.79 0.21
CA ASP A 78 6.74 6.17 -1.22
C ASP A 78 6.82 7.70 -1.40
N GLU A 79 6.48 8.48 -0.36
CA GLU A 79 6.76 9.93 -0.29
C GLU A 79 8.20 10.25 0.15
N GLY A 80 8.89 9.32 0.81
CA GLY A 80 10.21 9.51 1.42
C GLY A 80 11.43 9.35 0.51
N GLU A 81 11.27 8.92 -0.75
CA GLU A 81 12.39 8.80 -1.71
C GLU A 81 12.42 9.90 -2.80
N VAL A 82 11.64 10.98 -2.64
CA VAL A 82 11.67 12.12 -3.57
C VAL A 82 11.85 13.47 -2.86
N GLU A 83 12.78 13.55 -1.90
CA GLU A 83 13.36 14.83 -1.49
C GLU A 83 14.79 14.98 -2.00
N GLU A 84 14.93 15.35 -3.28
CA GLU A 84 15.87 16.39 -3.72
C GLU A 84 15.32 17.05 -4.99
N GLY A 85 14.41 18.01 -4.83
CA GLY A 85 13.94 18.85 -5.93
C GLY A 85 12.77 19.74 -5.54
N GLN A 86 13.06 21.00 -5.22
CA GLN A 86 12.08 22.05 -4.89
C GLN A 86 10.88 22.05 -5.85
N GLY A 87 9.68 21.78 -5.34
CA GLY A 87 8.42 21.95 -6.06
C GLY A 87 7.21 21.71 -5.16
N GLU A 88 6.41 22.76 -4.97
CA GLU A 88 5.18 22.83 -4.15
C GLU A 88 4.33 21.55 -4.16
N SER A 89 3.85 21.17 -2.97
CA SER A 89 2.86 20.12 -2.72
C SER A 89 1.58 20.36 -3.53
N LYS A 90 1.54 19.88 -4.77
CA LYS A 90 0.33 19.82 -5.59
C LYS A 90 -0.26 18.43 -5.42
N GLY A 91 -1.54 18.37 -5.01
CA GLY A 91 -2.28 17.11 -4.96
C GLY A 91 -2.21 16.36 -6.29
N LYS A 92 -2.44 15.04 -6.24
CA LYS A 92 -2.38 14.14 -7.41
C LYS A 92 -3.11 14.74 -8.62
N GLU A 93 -2.37 15.06 -9.68
CA GLU A 93 -2.91 15.61 -10.93
C GLU A 93 -3.22 14.46 -11.90
N TYR A 94 -4.36 14.50 -12.57
CA TYR A 94 -4.76 13.48 -13.55
C TYR A 94 -5.05 14.13 -14.89
N ASP A 95 -4.83 13.38 -15.97
CA ASP A 95 -5.23 13.84 -17.31
C ASP A 95 -6.69 13.57 -17.63
N ASN A 96 -7.12 14.02 -18.82
CA ASN A 96 -8.49 13.85 -19.31
C ASN A 96 -8.91 12.38 -19.46
N GLU A 97 -7.96 11.44 -19.47
CA GLU A 97 -8.20 10.00 -19.55
C GLU A 97 -8.12 9.33 -18.16
N GLY A 98 -7.90 10.09 -17.09
CA GLY A 98 -7.76 9.59 -15.72
C GLY A 98 -6.39 9.01 -15.41
N ASN A 99 -5.38 9.22 -16.26
CA ASN A 99 -4.01 8.77 -16.00
C ASN A 99 -3.33 9.72 -15.00
N LEU A 100 -2.65 9.16 -14.01
CA LEU A 100 -1.92 9.95 -13.00
C LEU A 100 -0.72 10.64 -13.66
N ILE A 101 -0.65 11.97 -13.54
CA ILE A 101 0.47 12.79 -13.99
C ILE A 101 1.49 12.86 -12.85
N ILE A 102 2.67 12.32 -13.08
CA ILE A 102 3.77 12.28 -12.10
C ILE A 102 4.55 13.59 -12.12
N CYS A 103 4.93 14.06 -13.33
CA CYS A 103 5.61 15.34 -13.47
C CYS A 103 5.43 15.94 -14.87
N LYS A 104 5.51 17.27 -14.94
CA LYS A 104 5.54 18.02 -16.21
C LYS A 104 7.00 18.34 -16.55
N LEU A 105 7.49 17.80 -17.67
CA LEU A 105 8.83 18.07 -18.20
C LEU A 105 8.89 19.39 -18.98
N SER A 106 7.76 19.80 -19.55
CA SER A 106 7.54 21.12 -20.15
C SER A 106 6.03 21.40 -20.22
N GLU A 107 5.64 22.55 -20.76
CA GLU A 107 4.22 22.87 -21.02
C GLU A 107 3.51 21.79 -21.87
N LYS A 108 4.26 21.12 -22.76
CA LYS A 108 3.71 20.14 -23.70
C LYS A 108 4.20 18.71 -23.46
N ARG A 109 5.03 18.45 -22.45
CA ARG A 109 5.60 17.12 -22.19
C ARG A 109 5.41 16.75 -20.74
N ARG A 110 4.92 15.53 -20.50
CA ARG A 110 4.70 15.01 -19.15
C ARG A 110 5.08 13.55 -19.03
N VAL A 111 5.27 13.13 -17.78
CA VAL A 111 5.37 11.74 -17.35
C VAL A 111 4.06 11.37 -16.68
N SER A 112 3.42 10.30 -17.12
CA SER A 112 2.19 9.77 -16.53
C SER A 112 2.22 8.24 -16.37
N ILE A 113 1.42 7.73 -15.44
CA ILE A 113 1.17 6.30 -15.28
C ILE A 113 -0.12 5.94 -16.00
N GLN A 114 -0.04 5.01 -16.95
CA GLN A 114 -1.15 4.59 -17.80
C GLN A 114 -1.40 3.10 -17.64
N ASP A 115 -2.66 2.68 -17.49
CA ASP A 115 -3.05 1.28 -17.72
C ASP A 115 -3.32 1.07 -19.21
N PHE A 116 -2.64 0.08 -19.79
CA PHE A 116 -2.96 -0.37 -21.14
C PHE A 116 -3.08 -1.89 -21.18
N ARG A 117 -4.34 -2.37 -21.29
CA ARG A 117 -4.68 -3.79 -21.35
C ARG A 117 -4.18 -4.55 -20.11
N GLY A 118 -4.36 -3.96 -18.93
CA GLY A 118 -3.95 -4.54 -17.65
C GLY A 118 -2.44 -4.52 -17.42
N LYS A 119 -1.71 -3.66 -18.14
CA LYS A 119 -0.29 -3.41 -17.92
C LYS A 119 -0.07 -1.96 -17.54
N THR A 120 0.61 -1.75 -16.42
CA THR A 120 1.11 -0.44 -16.00
C THR A 120 2.24 0.00 -16.91
N LEU A 121 2.13 1.18 -17.49
CA LEU A 121 3.13 1.79 -18.35
C LEU A 121 3.51 3.18 -17.85
N ILE A 122 4.80 3.47 -17.85
CA ILE A 122 5.36 4.80 -17.59
C ILE A 122 5.42 5.53 -18.93
N SER A 123 4.51 6.48 -19.17
CA SER A 123 4.40 7.22 -20.42
C SER A 123 5.15 8.55 -20.33
N ILE A 124 6.17 8.74 -21.16
CA ILE A 124 6.90 10.00 -21.33
C ILE A 124 6.54 10.55 -22.71
N ARG A 125 5.62 11.52 -22.78
CA ARG A 125 4.97 11.90 -24.05
C ARG A 125 4.75 13.39 -24.22
N GLU A 126 4.88 13.84 -25.48
CA GLU A 126 4.48 15.18 -25.93
C GLU A 126 3.00 15.20 -26.30
N TYR A 127 2.28 16.21 -25.84
CA TYR A 127 0.87 16.46 -26.12
C TYR A 127 0.71 17.72 -26.97
N TYR A 128 -0.35 17.76 -27.76
CA TYR A 128 -0.73 18.93 -28.55
C TYR A 128 -2.19 19.29 -28.31
N ASN A 129 -2.50 20.58 -28.43
CA ASN A 129 -3.86 21.07 -28.30
C ASN A 129 -4.56 21.07 -29.65
N LYS A 130 -5.75 20.47 -29.71
CA LYS A 130 -6.65 20.51 -30.86
C LYS A 130 -8.05 20.87 -30.38
N GLY A 131 -8.49 22.09 -30.64
CA GLY A 131 -9.84 22.55 -30.25
C GLY A 131 -10.07 22.59 -28.74
N GLY A 132 -9.04 22.92 -27.95
CA GLY A 132 -9.12 22.95 -26.49
C GLY A 132 -8.93 21.60 -25.79
N GLN A 133 -8.78 20.51 -26.55
CA GLN A 133 -8.46 19.19 -26.02
C GLN A 133 -6.96 18.90 -26.19
N GLU A 134 -6.31 18.48 -25.10
CA GLU A 134 -4.97 17.91 -25.15
C GLU A 134 -5.02 16.47 -25.65
N LEU A 135 -4.22 16.19 -26.68
CA LEU A 135 -4.11 14.86 -27.28
C LEU A 135 -2.64 14.42 -27.32
N PRO A 136 -2.36 13.12 -27.10
CA PRO A 136 -1.01 12.60 -27.19
C PRO A 136 -0.50 12.68 -28.64
N SER A 137 0.74 13.13 -28.81
CA SER A 137 1.43 13.08 -30.10
C SER A 137 2.16 11.73 -30.29
N ASN A 138 2.64 11.49 -31.50
CA ASN A 138 3.53 10.35 -31.81
C ASN A 138 4.91 10.49 -31.17
N LYS A 139 5.28 11.68 -30.64
CA LYS A 139 6.56 11.88 -29.96
C LYS A 139 6.44 11.49 -28.49
N GLY A 140 7.04 10.37 -28.15
CA GLY A 140 7.06 9.86 -26.79
C GLY A 140 7.26 8.36 -26.76
N ILE A 141 7.50 7.83 -25.57
CA ILE A 141 7.68 6.40 -25.32
C ILE A 141 6.85 6.00 -24.10
N SER A 142 6.33 4.78 -24.14
CA SER A 142 5.69 4.15 -23.00
C SER A 142 6.56 2.98 -22.58
N LEU A 143 7.10 3.04 -21.37
CA LEU A 143 8.01 2.05 -20.82
C LEU A 143 7.24 1.07 -19.95
N THR A 144 7.59 -0.20 -20.02
CA THR A 144 7.20 -1.18 -18.99
C THR A 144 7.96 -0.91 -17.69
N GLU A 145 7.48 -1.47 -16.57
CA GLU A 145 8.21 -1.42 -15.29
C GLU A 145 9.65 -1.96 -15.40
N GLU A 146 9.84 -3.04 -16.16
CA GLU A 146 11.17 -3.61 -16.42
C GLU A 146 12.08 -2.62 -17.18
N GLN A 147 11.57 -1.99 -18.24
CA GLN A 147 12.32 -1.00 -19.01
C GLN A 147 12.65 0.23 -18.17
N TRP A 148 11.70 0.66 -17.32
CA TRP A 148 11.91 1.76 -16.38
C TRP A 148 13.00 1.43 -15.35
N SER A 149 13.00 0.22 -14.79
CA SER A 149 14.05 -0.25 -13.88
C SER A 149 15.44 -0.20 -14.53
N ILE A 150 15.56 -0.71 -15.76
CA ILE A 150 16.82 -0.65 -16.54
C ILE A 150 17.24 0.81 -16.77
N PHE A 151 16.31 1.69 -17.15
CA PHE A 151 16.59 3.11 -17.36
C PHE A 151 17.10 3.77 -16.07
N LYS A 152 16.39 3.60 -14.95
CA LYS A 152 16.77 4.15 -13.63
C LYS A 152 18.18 3.73 -13.23
N ASN A 153 18.51 2.45 -13.37
CA ASN A 153 19.84 1.92 -13.03
C ASN A 153 20.98 2.54 -13.88
N ASN A 154 20.66 3.10 -15.05
CA ASN A 154 21.63 3.74 -15.93
C ASN A 154 21.66 5.28 -15.82
N VAL A 155 20.79 5.91 -15.02
CA VAL A 155 20.76 7.37 -14.83
C VAL A 155 22.14 7.94 -14.46
N PRO A 156 22.92 7.36 -13.52
CA PRO A 156 24.26 7.91 -13.20
C PRO A 156 25.23 7.92 -14.40
N ALA A 157 25.14 6.91 -15.27
CA ALA A 157 25.95 6.85 -16.48
C ALA A 157 25.51 7.92 -17.50
N ILE A 158 24.20 8.15 -17.62
CA ILE A 158 23.61 9.20 -18.45
C ILE A 158 24.07 10.59 -17.96
N GLU A 159 23.97 10.87 -16.66
CA GLU A 159 24.40 12.16 -16.08
C GLU A 159 25.89 12.43 -16.30
N LYS A 160 26.74 11.41 -16.12
CA LYS A 160 28.17 11.50 -16.41
C LYS A 160 28.43 11.84 -17.88
N ALA A 161 27.65 11.24 -18.80
CA ALA A 161 27.76 11.51 -20.23
C ALA A 161 27.30 12.94 -20.57
N ILE A 162 26.21 13.44 -19.97
CA ILE A 162 25.71 14.81 -20.14
C ILE A 162 26.78 15.84 -19.74
N LYS A 163 27.33 15.72 -18.52
CA LYS A 163 28.37 16.63 -18.01
C LYS A 163 29.59 16.70 -18.95
N LYS A 164 29.98 15.56 -19.52
CA LYS A 164 31.09 15.50 -20.49
C LYS A 164 30.77 16.21 -21.81
N MET A 165 29.53 16.17 -22.27
CA MET A 165 29.10 16.84 -23.50
C MET A 165 28.96 18.35 -23.31
N GLU A 166 28.53 18.82 -22.14
CA GLU A 166 28.39 20.25 -21.83
C GLU A 166 29.74 20.95 -21.60
N SER A 167 30.78 20.21 -21.20
CA SER A 167 32.15 20.73 -21.05
C SER A 167 32.91 20.92 -22.38
N ARG A 168 32.26 20.73 -23.53
CA ARG A 168 32.84 20.91 -24.88
C ARG A 168 32.37 22.21 -25.50
#